data_AF-A0A4Q4T7S8-F1
#
_entry.id   AF-A0A4Q4T7S8-F1
#
_cell.length_a   1.000
_cell.length_b   1.000
_cell.length_c   1.000
_cell.angle_alpha   90.00
_cell.angle_beta   90.00
_cell.angle_gamma   90.00
#
_symmetry.space_group_name_H-M   'P 1'
#
loop_
_entity.id
_entity.type
_entity.pdbx_description
1 polymer ?
#
loop_
_entity_poly.entity_id
_entity_poly.type
_entity_poly.pdbx_seq_one_letter_code
_entity_poly.pdbx_strand_id
1 'polypeptide(L)'
;MLSVDLLLFTVVDWQHHFNAIIAMMKLLGGLRTAYRTMPLARSTLVVIIVHETFGNTTSPYCDQLTTITNSGMVDDISEIYGDGVLPVYPGTLCPRKLLLNVLGINELRQQAANPTAKAGPGQPTAGDLLEQIHDFSPVDWINGKATTTSKQEWLLIGSTYQSAVALYCIMSLQSLSILPSALYITAMDAAHYERLMQLLKQALKYPHLKYCLMWPLIVAGARAVYGSADDRKFVDEQFKELSRVGGTALPLTARAALKRFWASGKTGWDDCFDKPYIFAA
;
A
#
# COMPACT_ATOMS: atom_id res chain seq x y z
N MET A 1 10.78 1.68 -21.42
CA MET A 1 11.86 2.49 -20.84
C MET A 1 11.39 3.21 -19.59
N LEU A 2 10.44 4.15 -19.66
CA LEU A 2 9.90 4.87 -18.47
C LEU A 2 9.39 3.95 -17.32
N SER A 3 8.74 2.82 -17.64
CA SER A 3 8.31 1.83 -16.64
C SER A 3 9.46 1.01 -16.06
N VAL A 4 10.55 0.84 -16.81
CA VAL A 4 11.76 0.13 -16.35
C VAL A 4 12.56 1.05 -15.43
N ASP A 5 12.57 2.36 -15.67
CA ASP A 5 13.20 3.34 -14.78
C ASP A 5 12.46 3.49 -13.45
N LEU A 6 11.13 3.33 -13.44
CA LEU A 6 10.33 3.19 -12.20
C LEU A 6 10.71 1.93 -11.41
N LEU A 7 11.09 0.84 -12.09
CA LEU A 7 11.49 -0.42 -11.46
C LEU A 7 12.96 -0.41 -10.99
N LEU A 8 13.82 0.43 -11.57
CA LEU A 8 15.27 0.42 -11.31
C LEU A 8 15.76 1.38 -10.22
N PHE A 9 14.92 2.28 -9.68
CA PHE A 9 15.17 3.13 -8.49
C PHE A 9 16.52 3.86 -8.34
N THR A 10 17.38 3.88 -9.36
CA THR A 10 18.64 4.64 -9.34
C THR A 10 18.44 6.12 -9.63
N VAL A 11 17.20 6.56 -9.87
CA VAL A 11 16.92 7.92 -10.33
C VAL A 11 16.32 8.73 -9.20
N VAL A 12 17.04 9.78 -8.81
CA VAL A 12 16.65 10.83 -7.85
C VAL A 12 15.35 11.57 -8.28
N ASP A 13 14.81 11.25 -9.46
CA ASP A 13 13.73 11.97 -10.16
C ASP A 13 12.54 11.09 -10.59
N TRP A 14 12.25 9.98 -9.88
CA TRP A 14 11.12 9.11 -10.22
C TRP A 14 9.78 9.87 -10.33
N GLN A 15 9.58 10.92 -9.53
CA GLN A 15 8.40 11.80 -9.59
C GLN A 15 8.30 12.53 -10.95
N HIS A 16 9.42 12.95 -11.54
CA HIS A 16 9.44 13.59 -12.86
C HIS A 16 9.00 12.60 -13.95
N HIS A 17 9.47 11.35 -13.88
CA HIS A 17 9.04 10.28 -14.80
C HIS A 17 7.54 9.99 -14.63
N PHE A 18 7.07 9.94 -13.39
CA PHE A 18 5.67 9.74 -13.07
C PHE A 18 4.79 10.87 -13.64
N ASN A 19 5.20 12.12 -13.44
CA ASN A 19 4.54 13.31 -14.00
C ASN A 19 4.51 13.31 -15.53
N ALA A 20 5.59 12.85 -16.19
CA ALA A 20 5.64 12.73 -17.64
C ALA A 20 4.66 11.68 -18.17
N ILE A 21 4.59 10.50 -17.52
CA ILE A 21 3.63 9.44 -17.85
C ILE A 21 2.20 9.97 -17.72
N ILE A 22 1.89 10.67 -16.62
CA ILE A 22 0.60 11.31 -16.41
C ILE A 22 0.25 12.28 -17.54
N ALA A 23 1.18 13.16 -17.92
CA ALA A 23 0.95 14.13 -18.98
C ALA A 23 0.62 13.42 -20.31
N MET A 24 1.34 12.34 -20.63
CA MET A 24 1.03 11.51 -21.80
C MET A 24 -0.36 10.87 -21.70
N MET A 25 -0.74 10.33 -20.55
CA MET A 25 -2.09 9.75 -20.36
C MET A 25 -3.20 10.78 -20.54
N LYS A 26 -3.00 12.02 -20.07
CA LYS A 26 -3.96 13.12 -20.30
C LYS A 26 -4.12 13.41 -21.79
N LEU A 27 -3.03 13.42 -22.56
CA LEU A 27 -3.08 13.59 -24.02
C LEU A 27 -3.79 12.43 -24.74
N LEU A 28 -3.74 11.22 -24.18
CA LEU A 28 -4.42 10.03 -24.70
C LEU A 28 -5.92 9.97 -24.33
N GLY A 29 -6.47 11.02 -23.72
CA GLY A 29 -7.89 11.06 -23.32
C GLY A 29 -8.17 10.43 -21.96
N GLY A 30 -7.15 10.30 -21.10
CA GLY A 30 -7.28 9.82 -19.73
C GLY A 30 -7.04 8.31 -19.55
N LEU A 31 -7.07 7.88 -18.29
CA LEU A 31 -6.70 6.53 -17.86
C LEU A 31 -7.57 5.44 -18.51
N ARG A 32 -8.91 5.58 -18.43
CA ARG A 32 -9.87 4.63 -19.04
C ARG A 32 -9.68 4.52 -20.55
N THR A 33 -9.50 5.65 -21.24
CA THR A 33 -9.28 5.66 -22.70
C THR A 33 -7.99 4.93 -23.05
N ALA A 34 -6.88 5.29 -22.40
CA ALA A 34 -5.59 4.64 -22.62
C ALA A 34 -5.65 3.12 -22.36
N TYR A 35 -6.32 2.68 -21.29
CA TYR A 35 -6.48 1.26 -20.97
C TYR A 35 -7.27 0.50 -22.05
N ARG A 36 -8.33 1.09 -22.59
CA ARG A 36 -9.19 0.47 -23.60
C ARG A 36 -8.53 0.44 -24.98
N THR A 37 -7.87 1.52 -25.38
CA THR A 37 -7.30 1.68 -26.72
C THR A 37 -5.88 1.13 -26.88
N MET A 38 -5.15 0.93 -25.77
CA MET A 38 -3.75 0.44 -25.80
C MET A 38 -3.60 -0.88 -25.04
N PRO A 39 -3.99 -2.04 -25.65
CA PRO A 39 -3.85 -3.35 -25.01
C PRO A 39 -2.44 -3.65 -24.49
N LEU A 40 -1.40 -3.22 -25.23
CA LEU A 40 0.01 -3.41 -24.87
C LEU A 40 0.44 -2.60 -23.64
N ALA A 41 -0.28 -1.54 -23.28
CA ALA A 41 0.04 -0.67 -22.15
C ALA A 41 -0.70 -1.06 -20.86
N ARG A 42 -1.69 -1.96 -20.92
CA ARG A 42 -2.57 -2.29 -19.78
C ARG A 42 -1.81 -2.68 -18.51
N SER A 43 -0.84 -3.58 -18.64
CA SER A 43 -0.02 -4.01 -17.50
C SER A 43 0.80 -2.85 -16.92
N THR A 44 1.29 -1.95 -17.77
CA THR A 44 2.02 -0.76 -17.32
C THR A 44 1.10 0.18 -16.55
N LEU A 45 -0.13 0.39 -17.00
CA LEU A 45 -1.14 1.21 -16.31
C LEU A 45 -1.47 0.64 -14.92
N VAL A 46 -1.62 -0.67 -14.80
CA VAL A 46 -1.85 -1.32 -13.50
C VAL A 46 -0.66 -1.13 -12.57
N VAL A 47 0.57 -1.29 -13.07
CA VAL A 47 1.80 -1.03 -12.32
C VAL A 47 1.83 0.43 -11.82
N ILE A 48 1.51 1.39 -12.69
CA ILE A 48 1.44 2.82 -12.33
C ILE A 48 0.43 3.09 -11.20
N ILE A 49 -0.79 2.53 -11.29
CA ILE A 49 -1.82 2.66 -10.25
C ILE A 49 -1.30 2.11 -8.91
N VAL A 50 -0.69 0.92 -8.93
CA VAL A 50 -0.10 0.29 -7.73
C VAL A 50 1.00 1.17 -7.14
N HIS A 51 1.89 1.70 -7.98
CA HIS A 51 3.02 2.51 -7.55
C HIS A 51 2.55 3.84 -6.93
N GLU A 52 1.57 4.53 -7.51
CA GLU A 52 0.98 5.74 -6.92
C GLU A 52 0.29 5.41 -5.59
N THR A 53 -0.56 4.38 -5.59
CA THR A 53 -1.35 3.99 -4.42
C THR A 53 -0.46 3.69 -3.22
N PHE A 54 0.50 2.78 -3.39
CA PHE A 54 1.37 2.37 -2.30
C PHE A 54 2.51 3.35 -2.04
N GLY A 55 2.99 4.06 -3.07
CA GLY A 55 3.94 5.16 -2.91
C GLY A 55 3.39 6.25 -1.98
N ASN A 56 2.14 6.66 -2.17
CA ASN A 56 1.48 7.64 -1.29
C ASN A 56 1.34 7.17 0.16
N THR A 57 1.24 5.86 0.41
CA THR A 57 1.25 5.35 1.79
C THR A 57 2.59 5.59 2.48
N THR A 58 3.68 5.67 1.72
CA THR A 58 5.03 5.94 2.21
C THR A 58 5.57 7.28 1.72
N SER A 59 4.67 8.24 1.51
CA SER A 59 4.99 9.65 1.33
C SER A 59 4.35 10.47 2.46
N PRO A 60 4.92 11.62 2.83
CA PRO A 60 4.25 12.58 3.69
C PRO A 60 2.90 12.99 3.11
N TYR A 61 1.91 13.22 3.98
CA TYR A 61 0.57 13.67 3.57
C TYR A 61 0.53 14.94 2.71
N CYS A 62 1.55 15.80 2.82
CA CYS A 62 1.70 17.04 2.03
C CYS A 62 2.49 16.87 0.72
N ASP A 63 2.99 15.68 0.43
CA ASP A 63 3.82 15.37 -0.75
C ASP A 63 3.38 14.05 -1.42
N GLN A 64 2.05 13.89 -1.55
CA GLN A 64 1.42 12.76 -2.24
C GLN A 64 1.20 13.07 -3.72
N LEU A 65 1.30 12.03 -4.54
CA LEU A 65 0.95 12.05 -5.96
C LEU A 65 -0.52 11.69 -6.12
N THR A 66 -1.37 12.61 -6.58
CA THR A 66 -2.82 12.33 -6.65
C THR A 66 -3.41 12.58 -8.02
N THR A 67 -2.63 12.28 -9.06
CA THR A 67 -3.06 12.62 -10.42
C THR A 67 -3.83 11.50 -11.09
N ILE A 68 -3.56 10.25 -10.72
CA ILE A 68 -4.26 9.06 -11.27
C ILE A 68 -5.19 8.49 -10.22
N THR A 69 -4.76 8.49 -8.95
CA THR A 69 -5.50 7.88 -7.86
C THR A 69 -6.26 8.92 -7.03
N ASN A 70 -7.19 9.62 -7.67
CA ASN A 70 -8.11 10.55 -7.00
C ASN A 70 -9.55 10.03 -7.04
N SER A 71 -10.42 10.68 -6.27
CA SER A 71 -11.79 10.22 -6.02
C SER A 71 -12.64 10.12 -7.27
N GLY A 72 -12.34 10.94 -8.29
CA GLY A 72 -13.00 10.90 -9.60
C GLY A 72 -12.62 9.69 -10.46
N MET A 73 -11.59 8.92 -10.07
CA MET A 73 -11.04 7.79 -10.83
C MET A 73 -11.30 6.43 -10.16
N VAL A 74 -12.04 6.37 -9.05
CA VAL A 74 -12.28 5.12 -8.30
C VAL A 74 -12.91 4.03 -9.18
N ASP A 75 -13.90 4.39 -9.99
CA ASP A 75 -14.55 3.45 -10.92
C ASP A 75 -13.59 2.94 -12.00
N ASP A 76 -12.76 3.85 -12.55
CA ASP A 76 -11.74 3.51 -13.55
C ASP A 76 -10.70 2.55 -12.97
N ILE A 77 -10.21 2.85 -11.77
CA ILE A 77 -9.23 2.01 -11.07
C ILE A 77 -9.84 0.66 -10.71
N SER A 78 -11.11 0.63 -10.31
CA SER A 78 -11.82 -0.61 -10.01
C SER A 78 -11.92 -1.52 -11.25
N GLU A 79 -12.27 -0.94 -12.41
CA GLU A 79 -12.31 -1.64 -13.71
C GLU A 79 -10.92 -2.15 -14.12
N ILE A 80 -9.89 -1.30 -13.99
CA ILE A 80 -8.54 -1.58 -14.49
C ILE A 80 -7.79 -2.58 -13.60
N TYR A 81 -7.88 -2.43 -12.28
CA TYR A 81 -7.23 -3.33 -11.34
C TYR A 81 -7.92 -4.70 -11.31
N GLY A 82 -9.25 -4.71 -11.40
CA GLY A 82 -10.05 -5.93 -11.48
C GLY A 82 -9.95 -6.81 -10.24
N ASP A 83 -10.60 -7.98 -10.29
CA ASP A 83 -10.58 -8.99 -9.21
C ASP A 83 -9.74 -10.22 -9.56
N GLY A 84 -9.33 -10.34 -10.82
CA GLY A 84 -8.61 -11.49 -11.35
C GLY A 84 -7.12 -11.45 -11.00
N VAL A 85 -6.45 -12.58 -11.22
CA VAL A 85 -4.98 -12.61 -11.26
C VAL A 85 -4.55 -11.77 -12.46
N LEU A 86 -3.87 -10.67 -12.19
CA LEU A 86 -3.34 -9.82 -13.25
C LEU A 86 -2.36 -10.64 -14.12
N PRO A 87 -2.37 -10.46 -15.44
CA PRO A 87 -1.45 -11.18 -16.33
C PRO A 87 0.03 -10.80 -16.09
N VAL A 88 0.28 -9.75 -15.31
CA VAL A 88 1.62 -9.32 -14.89
C VAL A 88 1.58 -9.07 -13.39
N TYR A 89 2.59 -9.57 -12.68
CA TYR A 89 2.76 -9.38 -11.25
C TYR A 89 3.33 -7.97 -10.96
N PRO A 90 2.59 -7.06 -10.30
CA PRO A 90 3.00 -5.67 -10.08
C PRO A 90 3.61 -5.45 -8.68
N GLY A 91 4.21 -6.48 -8.08
CA GLY A 91 4.76 -6.38 -6.72
C GLY A 91 3.75 -6.48 -5.58
N THR A 92 2.46 -6.63 -5.87
CA THR A 92 1.38 -6.73 -4.87
C THR A 92 0.29 -7.69 -5.32
N LEU A 93 -0.39 -8.32 -4.34
CA LEU A 93 -1.62 -9.10 -4.52
C LEU A 93 -2.74 -8.54 -3.63
N CYS A 94 -2.74 -7.23 -3.38
CA CYS A 94 -3.76 -6.56 -2.59
C CYS A 94 -5.16 -6.84 -3.15
N PRO A 95 -6.12 -7.32 -2.35
CA PRO A 95 -7.51 -7.43 -2.79
C PRO A 95 -8.04 -6.07 -3.27
N ARG A 96 -8.74 -6.02 -4.41
CA ARG A 96 -9.26 -4.76 -4.97
C ARG A 96 -10.01 -3.91 -3.94
N LYS A 97 -10.91 -4.51 -3.16
CA LYS A 97 -11.65 -3.81 -2.09
C LYS A 97 -10.71 -3.11 -1.10
N LEU A 98 -9.64 -3.78 -0.70
CA LEU A 98 -8.64 -3.21 0.21
C LEU A 98 -7.78 -2.15 -0.48
N LEU A 99 -7.44 -2.31 -1.77
CA LEU A 99 -6.76 -1.27 -2.55
C LEU A 99 -7.59 0.02 -2.59
N LEU A 100 -8.89 -0.08 -2.86
CA LEU A 100 -9.80 1.08 -2.86
C LEU A 100 -9.87 1.75 -1.48
N ASN A 101 -9.82 0.98 -0.40
CA ASN A 101 -9.70 1.54 0.95
C ASN A 101 -8.37 2.29 1.14
N VAL A 102 -7.24 1.76 0.65
CA VAL A 102 -5.95 2.47 0.67
C VAL A 102 -6.03 3.80 -0.07
N LEU A 103 -6.75 3.85 -1.21
CA LEU A 103 -6.99 5.09 -1.94
C LEU A 103 -7.78 6.10 -1.10
N GLY A 104 -8.89 5.68 -0.48
CA GLY A 104 -9.67 6.55 0.40
C GLY A 104 -8.86 7.08 1.59
N ILE A 105 -7.98 6.24 2.17
CA ILE A 105 -7.08 6.67 3.24
C ILE A 105 -6.09 7.74 2.72
N ASN A 106 -5.49 7.53 1.54
CA ASN A 106 -4.59 8.52 0.93
C ASN A 106 -5.30 9.86 0.70
N GLU A 107 -6.53 9.85 0.20
CA GLU A 107 -7.31 11.07 -0.01
C GLU A 107 -7.59 11.83 1.28
N LEU A 108 -7.97 11.14 2.35
CA LEU A 108 -8.15 11.75 3.67
C LEU A 108 -6.84 12.38 4.18
N ARG A 109 -5.70 11.69 4.02
CA ARG A 109 -4.39 12.24 4.37
C ARG A 109 -4.08 13.51 3.57
N GLN A 110 -4.31 13.49 2.26
CA GLN A 110 -4.09 14.66 1.41
C GLN A 110 -4.96 15.86 1.82
N GLN A 111 -6.22 15.62 2.20
CA GLN A 111 -7.11 16.70 2.64
C GLN A 111 -6.61 17.39 3.90
N ALA A 112 -5.88 16.69 4.77
CA ALA A 112 -5.20 17.31 5.89
C ALA A 112 -4.15 18.36 5.46
N ALA A 113 -3.52 18.18 4.29
CA ALA A 113 -2.57 19.15 3.75
C ALA A 113 -3.25 20.40 3.17
N ASN A 114 -4.49 20.27 2.70
CA ASN A 114 -5.26 21.35 2.08
C ASN A 114 -6.65 21.49 2.72
N PRO A 115 -6.78 22.10 3.91
CA PRO A 115 -8.07 22.17 4.64
C PRO A 115 -9.19 22.93 3.91
N THR A 116 -8.85 23.69 2.87
CA THR A 116 -9.80 24.42 2.02
C THR A 116 -10.39 23.55 0.90
N ALA A 117 -9.78 22.39 0.61
CA ALA A 117 -10.32 21.42 -0.32
C ALA A 117 -11.56 20.78 0.29
N LYS A 118 -12.72 21.02 -0.33
CA LYS A 118 -13.97 20.42 0.12
C LYS A 118 -13.92 18.91 -0.11
N ALA A 119 -14.36 18.14 0.89
CA ALA A 119 -14.63 16.73 0.72
C ALA A 119 -15.58 16.53 -0.47
N GLY A 120 -15.27 15.57 -1.34
CA GLY A 120 -16.13 15.24 -2.45
C GLY A 120 -17.47 14.69 -1.95
N PRO A 121 -18.58 14.91 -2.67
CA PRO A 121 -19.84 14.27 -2.32
C PRO A 121 -19.68 12.75 -2.34
N GLY A 122 -20.03 12.09 -1.23
CA GLY A 122 -19.94 10.63 -1.09
C GLY A 122 -18.56 10.08 -0.69
N GLN A 123 -17.60 10.94 -0.34
CA GLN A 123 -16.31 10.49 0.16
C GLN A 123 -16.45 9.81 1.54
N PRO A 124 -15.88 8.62 1.74
CA PRO A 124 -15.99 7.90 3.01
C PRO A 124 -15.20 8.59 4.13
N THR A 125 -15.73 8.53 5.34
CA THR A 125 -15.03 8.96 6.54
C THR A 125 -13.98 7.93 6.96
N ALA A 126 -13.09 8.29 7.90
CA ALA A 126 -12.14 7.36 8.48
C ALA A 126 -12.84 6.16 9.16
N GLY A 127 -14.02 6.38 9.77
CA GLY A 127 -14.82 5.33 10.37
C GLY A 127 -15.39 4.37 9.32
N ASP A 128 -15.96 4.91 8.24
CA ASP A 128 -16.53 4.11 7.15
C ASP A 128 -15.46 3.22 6.49
N LEU A 129 -14.24 3.75 6.29
CA LEU A 129 -13.12 2.98 5.74
C LEU A 129 -12.71 1.84 6.69
N LEU A 130 -12.63 2.09 7.99
CA LEU A 130 -12.30 1.05 8.97
C LEU A 130 -13.35 -0.05 9.03
N GLU A 131 -14.63 0.30 8.98
CA GLU A 131 -15.73 -0.66 8.91
C GLU A 131 -15.63 -1.51 7.63
N GLN A 132 -15.43 -0.88 6.47
CA GLN A 132 -15.23 -1.60 5.21
C GLN A 132 -14.02 -2.54 5.20
N ILE A 133 -12.91 -2.15 5.86
CA ILE A 133 -11.73 -3.00 6.02
C ILE A 133 -12.02 -4.17 6.95
N HIS A 134 -12.79 -3.94 8.03
CA HIS A 134 -13.18 -4.97 8.97
C HIS A 134 -14.11 -6.01 8.32
N ASP A 135 -15.10 -5.54 7.55
CA ASP A 135 -16.08 -6.36 6.85
C ASP A 135 -15.52 -7.10 5.63
N PHE A 136 -14.29 -6.77 5.20
CA PHE A 136 -13.61 -7.53 4.16
C PHE A 136 -13.43 -8.99 4.62
N SER A 137 -14.02 -9.92 3.87
CA SER A 137 -13.88 -11.35 4.07
C SER A 137 -12.83 -11.94 3.13
N PRO A 138 -11.64 -12.37 3.64
CA PRO A 138 -10.66 -13.08 2.82
C PRO A 138 -11.22 -14.38 2.24
N VAL A 139 -12.14 -15.04 2.94
CA VAL A 139 -12.78 -16.28 2.48
C VAL A 139 -13.63 -16.00 1.25
N ASP A 140 -14.44 -14.94 1.28
CA ASP A 140 -15.30 -14.60 0.14
C ASP A 140 -14.49 -14.08 -1.04
N TRP A 141 -13.41 -13.35 -0.78
CA TRP A 141 -12.53 -12.83 -1.83
C TRP A 141 -11.90 -13.93 -2.70
N ILE A 142 -11.60 -15.09 -2.10
CA ILE A 142 -10.90 -16.18 -2.80
C ILE A 142 -11.86 -17.16 -3.49
N ASN A 143 -13.16 -17.05 -3.23
CA ASN A 143 -14.17 -17.90 -3.84
C ASN A 143 -14.13 -17.78 -5.37
N GLY A 144 -14.03 -18.92 -6.06
CA GLY A 144 -13.93 -18.96 -7.52
C GLY A 144 -12.58 -18.55 -8.12
N LYS A 145 -11.59 -18.14 -7.29
CA LYS A 145 -10.23 -17.76 -7.74
C LYS A 145 -9.17 -18.75 -7.27
N ALA A 146 -9.27 -19.22 -6.04
CA ALA A 146 -8.30 -20.14 -5.47
C ALA A 146 -8.65 -21.61 -5.80
N THR A 147 -7.65 -22.38 -6.16
CA THR A 147 -7.72 -23.85 -6.22
C THR A 147 -7.55 -24.45 -4.82
N THR A 148 -7.93 -25.71 -4.62
CA THR A 148 -7.76 -26.44 -3.35
C THR A 148 -6.34 -26.37 -2.80
N THR A 149 -5.32 -26.44 -3.68
CA THR A 149 -3.90 -26.43 -3.29
C THR A 149 -3.41 -25.02 -2.95
N SER A 150 -3.93 -23.99 -3.62
CA SER A 150 -3.54 -22.58 -3.38
C SER A 150 -4.37 -21.87 -2.30
N LYS A 151 -5.44 -22.49 -1.80
CA LYS A 151 -6.44 -21.87 -0.91
C LYS A 151 -5.81 -21.23 0.33
N GLN A 152 -4.88 -21.94 0.98
CA GLN A 152 -4.21 -21.46 2.18
C GLN A 152 -3.37 -20.20 1.90
N GLU A 153 -2.61 -20.19 0.82
CA GLU A 153 -1.75 -19.06 0.43
C GLU A 153 -2.59 -17.81 0.12
N TRP A 154 -3.69 -17.98 -0.62
CA TRP A 154 -4.63 -16.90 -0.90
C TRP A 154 -5.28 -16.34 0.37
N LEU A 155 -5.69 -17.20 1.31
CA LEU A 155 -6.20 -16.75 2.62
C LEU A 155 -5.15 -15.98 3.42
N LEU A 156 -3.89 -16.43 3.39
CA LEU A 156 -2.79 -15.74 4.04
C LEU A 156 -2.59 -14.34 3.45
N ILE A 157 -2.55 -14.21 2.12
CA ILE A 157 -2.41 -12.91 1.44
C ILE A 157 -3.56 -11.98 1.85
N GLY A 158 -4.82 -12.42 1.68
CA GLY A 158 -5.98 -11.58 1.95
C GLY A 158 -6.07 -11.12 3.40
N SER A 159 -5.79 -12.04 4.34
CA SER A 159 -5.77 -11.72 5.77
C SER A 159 -4.62 -10.78 6.15
N THR A 160 -3.46 -10.94 5.51
CA THR A 160 -2.28 -10.11 5.75
C THR A 160 -2.54 -8.68 5.29
N TYR A 161 -3.08 -8.52 4.08
CA TYR A 161 -3.48 -7.21 3.56
C TYR A 161 -4.58 -6.57 4.39
N GLN A 162 -5.60 -7.34 4.83
CA GLN A 162 -6.66 -6.80 5.69
C GLN A 162 -6.07 -6.13 6.95
N SER A 163 -5.17 -6.84 7.65
CA SER A 163 -4.58 -6.32 8.88
C SER A 163 -3.62 -5.15 8.61
N ALA A 164 -2.85 -5.21 7.53
CA ALA A 164 -1.97 -4.11 7.14
C ALA A 164 -2.74 -2.84 6.75
N VAL A 165 -3.84 -2.96 6.00
CA VAL A 165 -4.66 -1.79 5.62
C VAL A 165 -5.37 -1.20 6.83
N ALA A 166 -5.84 -2.02 7.77
CA ALA A 166 -6.41 -1.52 9.03
C ALA A 166 -5.38 -0.71 9.84
N LEU A 167 -4.17 -1.25 10.03
CA LEU A 167 -3.10 -0.53 10.75
C LEU A 167 -2.68 0.76 10.02
N TYR A 168 -2.54 0.71 8.70
CA TYR A 168 -2.24 1.91 7.92
C TYR A 168 -3.32 2.97 8.12
N CYS A 169 -4.60 2.60 8.03
CA CYS A 169 -5.72 3.51 8.29
C CYS A 169 -5.63 4.15 9.68
N ILE A 170 -5.47 3.34 10.72
CA ILE A 170 -5.42 3.83 12.11
C ILE A 170 -4.22 4.76 12.31
N MET A 171 -3.02 4.28 12.02
CA MET A 171 -1.79 5.00 12.33
C MET A 171 -1.64 6.29 11.53
N SER A 172 -1.96 6.27 10.23
CA SER A 172 -1.76 7.43 9.35
C SER A 172 -2.84 8.50 9.49
N LEU A 173 -4.06 8.13 9.93
CA LEU A 173 -5.12 9.10 10.17
C LEU A 173 -5.10 9.63 11.61
N GLN A 174 -4.61 8.86 12.59
CA GLN A 174 -4.38 9.35 13.95
C GLN A 174 -3.22 10.36 14.00
N SER A 175 -2.15 10.16 13.23
CA SER A 175 -1.03 11.13 13.16
C SER A 175 -1.48 12.51 12.67
N LEU A 176 -2.59 12.58 11.94
CA LEU A 176 -3.17 13.81 11.39
C LEU A 176 -4.41 14.28 12.16
N SER A 177 -4.74 13.66 13.31
CA SER A 177 -5.95 13.94 14.10
C SER A 177 -7.28 13.77 13.34
N ILE A 178 -7.28 13.03 12.22
CA ILE A 178 -8.50 12.72 11.45
C ILE A 178 -9.29 11.61 12.14
N LEU A 179 -8.59 10.59 12.64
CA LEU A 179 -9.18 9.51 13.42
C LEU A 179 -8.87 9.74 14.91
N PRO A 180 -9.86 9.67 15.82
CA PRO A 180 -9.61 9.88 17.25
C PRO A 180 -8.81 8.72 17.87
N SER A 181 -8.03 9.03 18.90
CA SER A 181 -7.34 8.05 19.75
C SER A 181 -8.27 7.48 20.83
N ALA A 182 -9.36 6.84 20.41
CA ALA A 182 -10.32 6.20 21.31
C ALA A 182 -9.84 4.81 21.74
N LEU A 183 -10.22 4.37 22.95
CA LEU A 183 -9.78 3.08 23.53
C LEU A 183 -10.06 1.88 22.62
N TYR A 184 -11.22 1.86 21.96
CA TYR A 184 -11.58 0.78 21.04
C TYR A 184 -10.71 0.75 19.78
N ILE A 185 -10.30 1.91 19.26
CA ILE A 185 -9.36 2.01 18.13
C ILE A 185 -7.98 1.50 18.54
N THR A 186 -7.51 1.86 19.74
CA THR A 186 -6.23 1.37 20.27
C THR A 186 -6.24 -0.16 20.45
N ALA A 187 -7.35 -0.72 20.94
CA ALA A 187 -7.51 -2.17 21.05
C ALA A 187 -7.51 -2.85 19.66
N MET A 188 -8.19 -2.25 18.68
CA MET A 188 -8.23 -2.73 17.30
C MET A 188 -6.85 -2.69 16.63
N ASP A 189 -6.09 -1.61 16.82
CA ASP A 189 -4.71 -1.48 16.38
C ASP A 189 -3.83 -2.59 16.96
N ALA A 190 -3.89 -2.83 18.28
CA ALA A 190 -3.13 -3.90 18.91
C ALA A 190 -3.50 -5.29 18.35
N ALA A 191 -4.79 -5.57 18.18
CA ALA A 191 -5.28 -6.84 17.64
C ALA A 191 -4.84 -7.06 16.18
N HIS A 192 -4.94 -6.04 15.33
CA HIS A 192 -4.46 -6.14 13.95
C HIS A 192 -2.94 -6.25 13.85
N TYR A 193 -2.18 -5.60 14.73
CA TYR A 193 -0.73 -5.73 14.77
C TYR A 193 -0.29 -7.14 15.16
N GLU A 194 -0.87 -7.71 16.22
CA GLU A 194 -0.58 -9.09 16.62
C GLU A 194 -0.92 -10.08 15.50
N ARG A 195 -2.12 -9.95 14.92
CA ARG A 195 -2.57 -10.77 13.79
C ARG A 195 -1.63 -10.63 12.59
N LEU A 196 -1.24 -9.40 12.22
CA LEU A 196 -0.35 -9.15 11.09
C LEU A 196 1.01 -9.82 11.29
N MET A 197 1.61 -9.70 12.48
CA MET A 197 2.90 -10.32 12.78
C MET A 197 2.83 -11.86 12.70
N GLN A 198 1.76 -12.47 13.21
CA GLN A 198 1.54 -13.92 13.11
C GLN A 198 1.36 -14.36 11.65
N LEU A 199 0.59 -13.61 10.85
CA LEU A 199 0.36 -13.90 9.44
C LEU A 199 1.64 -13.76 8.61
N LEU A 200 2.43 -12.69 8.82
CA LEU A 200 3.71 -12.49 8.14
C LEU A 200 4.70 -13.62 8.45
N LYS A 201 4.80 -14.04 9.71
CA LYS A 201 5.66 -15.17 10.12
C LYS A 201 5.27 -16.49 9.42
N GLN A 202 4.00 -16.66 9.05
CA GLN A 202 3.53 -17.83 8.30
C GLN A 202 3.74 -17.65 6.79
N ALA A 203 3.32 -16.52 6.24
CA ALA A 203 3.28 -16.28 4.81
C ALA A 203 4.67 -16.10 4.19
N LEU A 204 5.62 -15.50 4.92
CA LEU A 204 7.00 -15.32 4.45
C LEU A 204 7.82 -16.63 4.40
N LYS A 205 7.28 -17.74 4.92
CA LYS A 205 7.84 -19.09 4.71
C LYS A 205 7.70 -19.55 3.26
N TYR A 206 6.73 -19.02 2.52
CA TYR A 206 6.50 -19.32 1.11
C TYR A 206 7.36 -18.36 0.26
N PRO A 207 8.41 -18.85 -0.42
CA PRO A 207 9.35 -17.97 -1.14
C PRO A 207 8.67 -17.10 -2.21
N HIS A 208 7.66 -17.63 -2.91
CA HIS A 208 6.93 -16.92 -3.97
C HIS A 208 5.99 -15.84 -3.46
N LEU A 209 5.64 -15.84 -2.16
CA LEU A 209 4.80 -14.80 -1.56
C LEU A 209 5.59 -13.61 -1.04
N LYS A 210 6.92 -13.73 -0.89
CA LYS A 210 7.71 -12.72 -0.18
C LYS A 210 7.56 -11.31 -0.75
N TYR A 211 7.67 -11.15 -2.08
CA TYR A 211 7.54 -9.82 -2.71
C TYR A 211 6.15 -9.23 -2.55
N CYS A 212 5.10 -10.06 -2.57
CA CYS A 212 3.74 -9.53 -2.53
C CYS A 212 3.36 -9.05 -1.13
N LEU A 213 4.20 -9.37 -0.15
CA LEU A 213 4.05 -9.00 1.26
C LEU A 213 5.03 -7.89 1.68
N MET A 214 5.74 -7.27 0.73
CA MET A 214 6.67 -6.18 1.04
C MET A 214 5.95 -4.99 1.70
N TRP A 215 4.83 -4.53 1.14
CA TRP A 215 4.06 -3.45 1.74
C TRP A 215 3.49 -3.80 3.13
N PRO A 216 2.81 -4.94 3.34
CA PRO A 216 2.42 -5.37 4.68
C PRO A 216 3.57 -5.44 5.70
N LEU A 217 4.77 -5.86 5.27
CA LEU A 217 5.96 -5.87 6.12
C LEU A 217 6.44 -4.46 6.48
N ILE A 218 6.30 -3.49 5.57
CA ILE A 218 6.57 -2.07 5.84
C ILE A 218 5.60 -1.54 6.89
N VAL A 219 4.30 -1.81 6.76
CA VAL A 219 3.29 -1.42 7.76
C VAL A 219 3.63 -2.01 9.14
N ALA A 220 3.93 -3.31 9.20
CA ALA A 220 4.34 -3.97 10.43
C ALA A 220 5.60 -3.32 11.03
N GLY A 221 6.58 -2.97 10.19
CA GLY A 221 7.79 -2.28 10.60
C GLY A 221 7.55 -0.90 11.20
N ALA A 222 6.67 -0.10 10.59
CA ALA A 222 6.31 1.20 11.14
C ALA A 222 5.61 1.01 12.50
N ARG A 223 4.66 0.08 12.59
CA ARG A 223 3.93 -0.22 13.83
C ARG A 223 4.81 -0.80 14.94
N ALA A 224 5.93 -1.44 14.59
CA ALA A 224 6.89 -2.01 15.53
C ALA A 224 7.65 -0.96 16.37
N VAL A 225 7.45 0.34 16.13
CA VAL A 225 7.94 1.41 17.04
C VAL A 225 7.38 1.27 18.45
N TYR A 226 6.11 0.85 18.57
CA TYR A 226 5.48 0.51 19.86
C TYR A 226 5.58 -0.99 20.20
N GLY A 227 6.25 -1.78 19.34
CA GLY A 227 6.39 -3.22 19.49
C GLY A 227 7.63 -3.63 20.28
N SER A 228 7.82 -4.95 20.38
CA SER A 228 8.99 -5.52 21.05
C SER A 228 10.28 -5.35 20.22
N ALA A 229 11.43 -5.49 20.87
CA ALA A 229 12.71 -5.56 20.16
C ALA A 229 12.77 -6.76 19.19
N ASP A 230 12.11 -7.87 19.54
CA ASP A 230 12.04 -9.07 18.70
C ASP A 230 11.21 -8.84 17.43
N ASP A 231 10.12 -8.07 17.51
CA ASP A 231 9.35 -7.72 16.32
C ASP A 231 10.18 -6.86 15.35
N ARG A 232 10.88 -5.84 15.87
CA ARG A 232 11.79 -5.02 15.06
C ARG A 232 12.91 -5.85 14.44
N LYS A 233 13.47 -6.81 15.19
CA LYS A 233 14.50 -7.74 14.70
C LYS A 233 13.95 -8.63 13.60
N PHE A 234 12.75 -9.21 13.78
CA PHE A 234 12.08 -10.01 12.77
C PHE A 234 11.92 -9.21 11.47
N VAL A 235 11.38 -8.00 11.55
CA VAL A 235 11.20 -7.12 10.37
C VAL A 235 12.55 -6.80 9.71
N ASP A 236 13.59 -6.45 10.47
CA ASP A 236 14.95 -6.18 9.96
C ASP A 236 15.53 -7.37 9.18
N GLU A 237 15.33 -8.59 9.69
CA GLU A 237 15.80 -9.83 9.06
C GLU A 237 15.03 -10.13 7.76
N GLN A 238 13.71 -9.96 7.76
CA GLN A 238 12.90 -10.20 6.57
C GLN A 238 13.26 -9.25 5.41
N PHE A 239 13.56 -7.98 5.68
CA PHE A 239 14.02 -7.06 4.62
C PHE A 239 15.40 -7.43 4.05
N LYS A 240 16.34 -7.92 4.88
CA LYS A 240 17.63 -8.43 4.37
C LYS A 240 17.41 -9.61 3.44
N GLU A 241 16.54 -10.53 3.85
CA GLU A 241 16.23 -11.72 3.07
C GLU A 241 15.52 -11.37 1.75
N LEU A 242 14.56 -10.44 1.78
CA LEU A 242 13.90 -9.92 0.58
C LEU A 242 14.89 -9.27 -0.40
N SER A 243 15.87 -8.52 0.09
CA SER A 243 16.89 -7.94 -0.78
C SER A 243 17.79 -9.02 -1.38
N ARG A 244 18.24 -9.97 -0.54
CA ARG A 244 19.11 -11.08 -0.96
C ARG A 244 18.47 -11.95 -2.04
N VAL A 245 17.20 -12.30 -1.89
CA VAL A 245 16.47 -13.15 -2.85
C VAL A 245 16.13 -12.39 -4.14
N GLY A 246 15.92 -11.08 -4.06
CA GLY A 246 15.36 -10.29 -5.16
C GLY A 246 16.38 -9.60 -6.02
N GLY A 247 17.62 -9.52 -5.55
CA GLY A 247 18.67 -8.75 -6.22
C GLY A 247 18.36 -7.26 -6.31
N THR A 248 17.49 -6.74 -5.45
CA THR A 248 17.09 -5.33 -5.42
C THR A 248 17.47 -4.68 -4.09
N ALA A 249 17.87 -3.41 -4.15
CA ALA A 249 18.17 -2.58 -2.98
C ALA A 249 16.90 -2.07 -2.28
N LEU A 250 15.73 -2.19 -2.91
CA LEU A 250 14.49 -1.60 -2.42
C LEU A 250 14.10 -2.04 -0.99
N PRO A 251 14.17 -3.34 -0.63
CA PRO A 251 13.94 -3.79 0.74
C PRO A 251 14.94 -3.19 1.75
N LEU A 252 16.19 -2.93 1.33
CA LEU A 252 17.20 -2.31 2.20
C LEU A 252 16.94 -0.82 2.42
N THR A 253 16.38 -0.12 1.43
CA THR A 253 15.95 1.28 1.59
C THR A 253 14.80 1.38 2.58
N ALA A 254 13.78 0.51 2.46
CA ALA A 254 12.67 0.43 3.42
C ALA A 254 13.18 0.13 4.84
N ARG A 255 14.09 -0.85 4.96
CA ARG A 255 14.77 -1.17 6.21
C ARG A 255 15.52 0.02 6.80
N ALA A 256 16.25 0.79 6.00
CA ALA A 256 16.99 1.96 6.47
C ALA A 256 16.07 3.06 6.99
N ALA A 257 14.93 3.31 6.32
CA ALA A 257 13.91 4.24 6.80
C ALA A 257 13.35 3.82 8.16
N LEU A 258 12.94 2.55 8.28
CA LEU A 258 12.41 2.00 9.54
C LEU A 258 13.41 2.06 10.69
N LYS A 259 14.68 1.71 10.47
CA LYS A 259 15.70 1.79 11.52
C LYS A 259 15.95 3.22 11.99
N ARG A 260 15.96 4.18 11.07
CA ARG A 260 16.07 5.61 11.42
C ARG A 260 14.87 6.03 12.25
N PHE A 261 13.67 5.64 11.85
CA PHE A 261 12.44 5.93 12.58
C PHE A 261 12.47 5.34 14.00
N TRP A 262 12.79 4.06 14.16
CA TRP A 262 12.89 3.41 15.48
C TRP A 262 13.92 4.07 16.40
N ALA A 263 15.01 4.62 15.84
CA ALA A 263 16.04 5.32 16.60
C ALA A 263 15.67 6.79 16.91
N SER A 264 14.68 7.36 16.23
CA SER A 264 14.34 8.78 16.32
C SER A 264 13.55 9.18 17.57
N GLY A 265 12.94 8.21 18.26
CA GLY A 265 11.99 8.46 19.36
C GLY A 265 10.62 9.00 18.92
N LYS A 266 10.43 9.24 17.62
CA LYS A 266 9.15 9.64 17.03
C LYS A 266 8.23 8.44 16.85
N THR A 267 6.94 8.69 16.68
CA THR A 267 5.93 7.63 16.58
C THR A 267 4.87 7.85 15.49
N GLY A 268 4.83 9.01 14.84
CA GLY A 268 3.88 9.30 13.77
C GLY A 268 4.17 8.51 12.50
N TRP A 269 3.14 8.24 11.70
CA TRP A 269 3.29 7.56 10.40
C TRP A 269 4.17 8.39 9.44
N ASP A 270 3.87 9.67 9.29
CA ASP A 270 4.61 10.60 8.43
C ASP A 270 6.02 10.91 8.97
N ASP A 271 6.27 10.67 10.26
CA ASP A 271 7.63 10.75 10.83
C ASP A 271 8.51 9.57 10.38
N CYS A 272 7.89 8.41 10.11
CA CYS A 272 8.57 7.24 9.56
C CYS A 272 8.90 7.43 8.07
N PHE A 273 7.98 8.05 7.34
CA PHE A 273 8.08 8.31 5.90
C PHE A 273 8.18 9.81 5.63
N ASP A 274 9.29 10.38 6.11
CA ASP A 274 9.64 11.81 6.10
C ASP A 274 9.82 12.45 4.72
N LYS A 275 9.86 11.65 3.66
CA LYS A 275 9.92 12.05 2.26
C LYS A 275 9.24 10.99 1.41
N PRO A 276 8.92 11.27 0.14
CA PRO A 276 8.33 10.28 -0.74
C PRO A 276 9.25 9.07 -0.94
N TYR A 277 8.76 7.90 -0.53
CA TYR A 277 9.32 6.61 -0.88
C TYR A 277 8.32 5.87 -1.75
N ILE A 278 8.80 5.16 -2.77
CA ILE A 278 8.02 4.11 -3.42
C ILE A 278 8.66 2.80 -3.04
N PHE A 279 7.90 1.96 -2.35
CA PHE A 279 8.28 0.58 -2.04
C PHE A 279 7.32 -0.41 -2.73
N ALA A 280 7.04 -0.21 -4.01
CA ALA A 280 6.37 -1.18 -4.86
C ALA A 280 7.44 -1.85 -5.74
N ALA A 281 7.43 -3.19 -5.79
CA ALA A 281 8.37 -4.01 -6.56
C ALA A 281 7.86 -4.28 -7.98
#